data_AF-A0A527DGY0-F1
#
_entry.id   AF-A0A527DGY0-F1
#
_cell.length_a   1.000
_cell.length_b   1.000
_cell.length_c   1.000
_cell.angle_alpha   90.00
_cell.angle_beta   90.00
_cell.angle_gamma   90.00
#
_symmetry.space_group_name_H-M   'P 1'
#
loop_
_entity.id
_entity.type
_entity.pdbx_description
1 polymer ?
#
loop_
_entity_poly.entity_id
_entity_poly.type
_entity_poly.pdbx_seq_one_letter_code
_entity_poly.pdbx_strand_id
1 'polypeptide(L)'
;MTISNSVPITPELIAAHGLKPDEYQRILDLVGREPSFTELGIFSAMWNEHCSYKSSKKWLRTLPTTGPRVIQGPGENAGVVDIGDGDCVVFKMESHNHPSYIEP
;
A
#
# COMPACT_ATOMS: atom_id res chain seq x y z
N MET A 1 -3.92 -27.13 4.88
CA MET A 1 -3.16 -27.66 3.72
C MET A 1 -1.80 -26.99 3.74
N THR A 2 -0.71 -27.75 3.76
CA THR A 2 0.65 -27.23 3.59
C THR A 2 0.96 -27.14 2.10
N ILE A 3 1.35 -25.95 1.63
CA ILE A 3 1.84 -25.77 0.26
C ILE A 3 3.33 -26.06 0.28
N SER A 4 3.82 -26.92 -0.62
CA SER A 4 5.25 -27.16 -0.74
C SER A 4 5.89 -26.01 -1.51
N ASN A 5 6.79 -25.29 -0.84
CA ASN A 5 7.61 -24.28 -1.48
C ASN A 5 8.82 -24.92 -2.16
N SER A 6 9.06 -24.58 -3.42
CA SER A 6 10.32 -24.94 -4.11
C SER A 6 11.52 -24.14 -3.58
N VAL A 7 11.26 -22.98 -2.96
CA VAL A 7 12.24 -22.13 -2.28
C VAL A 7 11.91 -22.06 -0.79
N PRO A 8 12.75 -22.56 0.12
CA PRO A 8 12.49 -22.50 1.55
C PRO A 8 12.31 -21.06 2.03
N ILE A 9 11.28 -20.80 2.85
CA ILE A 9 11.07 -19.49 3.46
C ILE A 9 11.92 -19.38 4.71
N THR A 10 13.11 -18.79 4.57
CA THR A 10 14.06 -18.58 5.67
C THR A 10 13.93 -17.16 6.25
N PRO A 11 14.42 -16.90 7.49
CA PRO A 11 14.49 -15.57 8.06
C PRO A 11 15.21 -14.56 7.15
N GLU A 12 16.26 -14.98 6.45
CA GLU A 12 17.02 -14.15 5.52
C GLU A 12 16.18 -13.79 4.30
N LEU A 13 15.39 -14.73 3.76
CA LEU A 13 14.49 -14.47 2.64
C LEU A 13 13.37 -13.50 3.02
N ILE A 14 12.81 -13.66 4.23
CA ILE A 14 11.80 -12.74 4.79
C ILE A 14 12.37 -11.33 4.90
N ALA A 15 13.59 -11.20 5.44
CA ALA A 15 14.28 -9.91 5.55
C ALA A 15 14.61 -9.30 4.18
N ALA A 16 15.01 -10.11 3.20
CA ALA A 16 15.25 -9.67 1.83
C ALA A 16 13.98 -9.14 1.14
N HIS A 17 12.80 -9.63 1.55
CA HIS A 17 11.49 -9.10 1.12
C HIS A 17 11.07 -7.83 1.89
N GLY A 18 11.93 -7.27 2.74
CA GLY A 18 11.66 -6.05 3.49
C GLY A 18 10.59 -6.22 4.57
N LEU A 19 10.28 -7.46 4.96
CA LEU A 19 9.32 -7.78 6.01
C LEU A 19 10.03 -7.89 7.36
N LYS A 20 9.45 -7.26 8.37
CA LYS A 20 9.90 -7.43 9.76
C LYS A 20 9.41 -8.77 10.33
N PRO A 21 10.06 -9.31 11.38
CA PRO A 21 9.61 -10.55 12.02
C PRO A 21 8.15 -10.51 12.51
N ASP A 22 7.68 -9.37 13.03
CA ASP A 22 6.30 -9.18 13.47
C ASP A 22 5.31 -9.10 12.30
N GLU A 23 5.71 -8.51 11.18
CA GLU A 23 4.92 -8.51 9.94
C GLU A 23 4.77 -9.93 9.39
N TYR A 24 5.84 -10.73 9.41
CA TYR A 24 5.78 -12.13 8.99
C TYR A 24 4.89 -12.98 9.90
N GLN A 25 4.99 -12.81 11.22
CA GLN A 25 4.08 -13.50 12.14
C GLN A 25 2.62 -13.16 11.83
N ARG A 26 2.32 -11.89 11.54
CA ARG A 26 0.96 -11.49 11.17
C ARG A 26 0.50 -12.11 9.84
N ILE A 27 1.41 -12.34 8.89
CA ILE A 27 1.09 -13.08 7.66
C ILE A 27 0.70 -14.51 8.00
N LEU A 28 1.45 -15.19 8.87
CA LEU A 28 1.11 -16.55 9.33
C LEU A 28 -0.27 -16.59 9.99
N ASP A 29 -0.58 -15.62 10.83
CA ASP A 29 -1.87 -15.54 11.53
C ASP A 29 -3.04 -15.31 10.56
N LEU A 30 -2.85 -14.48 9.52
CA LEU A 30 -3.86 -14.19 8.50
C LEU A 30 -4.10 -15.35 7.53
N VAL A 31 -3.02 -16.03 7.14
CA VAL A 31 -3.07 -17.11 6.14
C VAL A 31 -3.37 -18.46 6.80
N GLY A 32 -3.03 -18.64 8.08
CA GLY A 32 -3.22 -19.87 8.85
C GLY A 32 -2.25 -21.00 8.51
N ARG A 33 -1.17 -20.69 7.77
CA ARG A 33 -0.10 -21.60 7.34
C ARG A 33 1.11 -20.79 6.87
N GLU A 34 2.21 -21.49 6.60
CA GLU A 34 3.33 -20.90 5.84
C GLU A 34 2.82 -20.42 4.45
N PRO A 35 3.10 -19.16 4.06
CA PRO A 35 2.75 -18.68 2.73
C PRO A 35 3.58 -19.41 1.66
N SER A 36 3.08 -19.46 0.44
CA SER A 36 3.91 -19.80 -0.71
C SER A 36 4.90 -18.68 -1.00
N PHE A 37 5.98 -18.97 -1.73
CA PHE A 37 6.93 -17.96 -2.19
C PHE A 37 6.24 -16.80 -2.94
N THR A 38 5.25 -17.13 -3.78
CA THR A 38 4.44 -16.12 -4.48
C THR A 38 3.60 -15.28 -3.53
N GLU A 39 2.93 -15.90 -2.54
CA GLU A 39 2.17 -15.16 -1.54
C GLU A 39 3.08 -14.24 -0.71
N LEU A 40 4.28 -14.70 -0.32
CA LEU A 40 5.28 -13.89 0.37
C LEU A 40 5.66 -12.65 -0.46
N GLY A 41 5.90 -12.82 -1.77
CA GLY A 41 6.17 -11.72 -2.70
C GLY A 41 5.01 -10.71 -2.80
N ILE A 42 3.77 -11.19 -2.82
CA ILE A 42 2.57 -10.33 -2.81
C ILE A 42 2.50 -9.52 -1.51
N PHE A 43 2.70 -10.16 -0.35
CA PHE A 43 2.73 -9.44 0.93
C PHE A 43 3.84 -8.40 0.96
N SER A 44 5.05 -8.74 0.50
CA SER A 44 6.17 -7.80 0.39
C SER A 44 5.81 -6.56 -0.42
N ALA A 45 5.22 -6.73 -1.62
CA ALA A 45 4.81 -5.62 -2.47
C ALA A 45 3.68 -4.79 -1.83
N MET A 46 2.66 -5.44 -1.27
CA MET A 46 1.47 -4.74 -0.76
C MET A 46 1.70 -4.06 0.59
N TRP A 47 2.62 -4.58 1.41
CA TRP A 47 2.90 -4.06 2.77
C TRP A 47 4.14 -3.15 2.83
N ASN A 48 4.79 -2.87 1.70
CA ASN A 48 5.83 -1.85 1.64
C ASN A 48 5.25 -0.45 1.93
N GLU A 49 6.11 0.53 2.22
CA GLU A 49 5.65 1.89 2.54
C GLU A 49 4.89 2.56 1.40
N HIS A 50 5.31 2.33 0.15
CA HIS A 50 4.74 2.96 -1.04
C HIS A 50 3.26 2.58 -1.24
N CYS A 51 2.90 1.32 -1.01
CA CYS A 51 1.53 0.83 -1.16
C CYS A 51 0.70 0.99 0.13
N SER A 52 1.30 0.72 1.29
CA SER A 52 0.54 0.64 2.55
C SER A 52 0.41 1.97 3.29
N TYR A 53 1.29 2.94 3.00
CA TYR A 53 1.40 4.21 3.73
C TYR A 53 1.58 3.99 5.24
N LYS A 54 2.22 2.88 5.66
CA LYS A 54 2.22 2.44 7.06
C LYS A 54 2.82 3.46 8.04
N SER A 55 3.78 4.28 7.60
CA SER A 55 4.35 5.35 8.43
C SER A 55 3.53 6.66 8.37
N SER A 56 2.96 6.97 7.19
CA SER A 56 2.36 8.26 6.87
C SER A 56 0.85 8.33 7.11
N LYS A 57 0.13 7.21 6.99
CA LYS A 57 -1.35 7.12 7.12
C LYS A 57 -1.87 7.71 8.42
N LYS A 58 -1.14 7.56 9.53
CA LYS A 58 -1.55 8.14 10.83
C LYS A 58 -1.61 9.66 10.81
N TRP A 59 -0.71 10.30 10.06
CA TRP A 59 -0.63 11.76 9.92
C TRP A 59 -1.62 12.25 8.87
N LEU A 60 -1.77 11.54 7.76
CA LEU A 60 -2.73 11.91 6.71
C LEU A 60 -4.17 11.99 7.24
N ARG A 61 -4.52 11.19 8.25
CA ARG A 61 -5.82 11.23 8.93
C ARG A 61 -6.09 12.50 9.72
N THR A 62 -5.09 13.34 10.00
CA THR A 62 -5.27 14.60 10.73
C THR A 62 -5.63 15.77 9.80
N LEU A 63 -5.55 15.57 8.48
CA LEU A 63 -5.88 16.60 7.50
C LEU A 63 -7.41 16.77 7.39
N PRO A 64 -7.92 17.99 7.16
CA PRO A 64 -9.33 18.19 6.82
C PRO A 64 -9.65 17.54 5.46
N THR A 65 -10.65 16.66 5.43
CA THR A 65 -11.02 15.91 4.20
C THR A 65 -12.46 16.15 3.76
N THR A 66 -13.21 16.99 4.45
CA THR A 66 -14.61 17.28 4.17
C THR A 66 -14.83 18.78 4.01
N GLY A 67 -15.84 19.15 3.23
CA GLY A 67 -16.24 20.54 3.02
C GLY A 67 -17.43 20.63 2.07
N PRO A 68 -18.12 21.79 2.00
CA PRO A 68 -19.37 21.93 1.23
C PRO A 68 -19.26 21.61 -0.26
N ARG A 69 -18.07 21.79 -0.84
CA ARG A 69 -17.79 21.52 -2.27
C ARG A 69 -17.06 20.21 -2.52
N VAL A 70 -16.78 19.43 -1.48
CA VAL A 70 -16.09 18.14 -1.64
C VAL A 70 -17.14 17.10 -1.99
N ILE A 71 -17.15 16.67 -3.25
CA ILE A 71 -18.00 15.56 -3.71
C ILE A 71 -17.36 14.24 -3.28
N GLN A 72 -16.04 14.10 -3.49
CA GLN A 72 -15.28 12.90 -3.10
C GLN A 72 -13.93 13.30 -2.49
N GLY A 73 -13.74 12.92 -1.22
CA GLY A 73 -12.48 13.04 -0.50
C GLY A 73 -11.54 11.84 -0.69
N PRO A 74 -10.52 11.68 0.16
CA PRO A 74 -9.58 10.56 0.08
C PRO A 74 -10.28 9.19 0.20
N GLY A 75 -9.88 8.24 -0.63
CA GLY A 75 -10.42 6.88 -0.65
C GLY A 75 -10.43 6.27 -2.05
N GLU A 76 -10.69 7.12 -3.04
CA GLU A 76 -10.71 6.77 -4.47
C GLU A 76 -9.42 7.18 -5.18
N ASN A 77 -9.31 6.83 -6.46
CA ASN A 77 -8.15 7.15 -7.30
C ASN A 77 -7.91 8.65 -7.53
N ALA A 78 -8.91 9.51 -7.29
CA ALA A 78 -8.77 10.97 -7.37
C ALA A 78 -9.81 11.67 -6.48
N GLY A 79 -9.52 12.91 -6.11
CA GLY A 79 -10.49 13.77 -5.41
C GLY A 79 -11.43 14.46 -6.41
N VAL A 80 -12.64 14.77 -5.97
CA VAL A 80 -13.66 15.44 -6.80
C VAL A 80 -14.22 16.65 -6.06
N VAL A 81 -14.21 17.80 -6.72
CA VAL A 81 -14.72 19.06 -6.18
C VAL A 81 -15.78 19.67 -7.10
N ASP A 82 -16.87 20.14 -6.50
CA ASP A 82 -17.93 20.92 -7.16
C ASP A 82 -17.42 22.33 -7.46
N ILE A 83 -17.62 22.78 -8.71
CA ILE A 83 -17.28 24.14 -9.15
C ILE A 83 -18.52 24.98 -9.51
N GLY A 84 -19.72 24.44 -9.35
CA GLY A 84 -20.98 25.08 -9.70
C GLY A 84 -21.49 24.70 -11.09
N ASP A 85 -22.65 25.22 -11.47
CA ASP A 85 -23.29 25.04 -12.78
C ASP A 85 -23.52 23.59 -13.25
N GLY A 86 -23.47 22.64 -12.31
CA GLY A 86 -23.56 21.20 -12.60
C GLY A 86 -22.23 20.56 -13.01
N ASP A 87 -21.12 21.31 -12.92
CA ASP A 87 -19.78 20.87 -13.29
C ASP A 87 -18.91 20.52 -12.06
N CYS A 88 -17.91 19.66 -12.29
CA CYS A 88 -16.93 19.30 -11.26
C CYS A 88 -15.51 19.16 -11.83
N VAL A 89 -14.51 19.25 -10.95
CA VAL A 89 -13.11 18.98 -11.28
C VAL A 89 -12.66 17.71 -10.56
N VAL A 90 -12.04 16.81 -11.33
CA VAL A 90 -11.43 15.57 -10.84
C VAL A 90 -9.92 15.68 -10.99
N PHE A 91 -9.18 15.57 -9.89
CA PHE A 91 -7.71 15.68 -9.95
C PHE A 91 -7.00 14.92 -8.84
N LYS A 92 -5.74 14.57 -9.11
CA LYS A 92 -4.77 13.98 -8.18
C LYS A 92 -3.37 14.40 -8.59
N MET A 93 -2.46 14.38 -7.62
CA MET A 93 -1.03 14.53 -7.84
C MET A 93 -0.31 13.25 -7.38
N GLU A 94 0.62 12.78 -8.20
CA GLU A 94 1.49 11.64 -7.91
C GLU A 94 2.96 12.03 -8.12
N SER A 95 3.87 11.16 -7.70
CA SER A 95 5.31 11.36 -7.88
C SER A 95 5.96 10.09 -8.38
N HIS A 96 7.02 10.22 -9.17
CA HIS A 96 7.81 9.10 -9.70
C HIS A 96 9.30 9.26 -9.40
N ASN A 97 9.61 9.73 -8.19
CA ASN A 97 10.91 10.26 -7.82
C ASN A 97 12.07 9.27 -8.00
N HIS A 98 11.92 8.03 -7.53
CA HIS A 98 13.01 7.04 -7.57
C HIS A 98 13.33 6.59 -9.00
N PRO A 99 12.34 6.19 -9.84
CA PRO A 99 12.61 5.90 -11.25
C PRO A 99 13.22 7.09 -12.00
N SER A 100 12.66 8.30 -11.86
CA SER A 100 13.20 9.50 -12.51
C SER A 100 14.63 9.88 -12.06
N TYR A 101 15.07 9.43 -10.88
CA TYR A 101 16.45 9.59 -10.46
C TYR A 101 17.41 8.64 -11.20
N ILE A 102 16.96 7.42 -11.51
CA ILE A 102 17.75 6.43 -12.25
C ILE A 102 17.80 6.76 -13.74
N GLU A 103 16.64 7.11 -14.31
CA GLU A 103 16.49 7.44 -15.72
C GLU A 103 15.34 8.47 -15.87
N PRO A 104 15.64 9.72 -16.29
CA PRO A 104 14.69 10.84 -16.24
C PRO A 104 13.65 10.86 -17.37
#